data_AF-A0A6C0L422-F1
#
_entry.id   AF-A0A6C0L422-F1
#
_cell.length_a   1.000
_cell.length_b   1.000
_cell.length_c   1.000
_cell.angle_alpha   90.00
_cell.angle_beta   90.00
_cell.angle_gamma   90.00
#
_symmetry.space_group_name_H-M   'P 1'
#
loop_
_entity.id
_entity.type
_entity.pdbx_description
1 polymer ?
#
loop_
_entity_poly.entity_id
_entity_poly.type
_entity_poly.pdbx_seq_one_letter_code
_entity_poly.pdbx_strand_id
1 'polypeptide(L)'
;MITDKAKLVKIVKNIMILAFSFAIIFTIFGYNTTDWNGISEEEDKTLYQKIFNRLYLSMVSISTIGFGDISPKTKILRLLMMIYIILIVLLNTSTLAHLIIEV
;
A
#
# COMPACT_ATOMS: atom_id res chain seq x y z
N MET A 1 -7.41 -28.44 -6.86
CA MET A 1 -6.80 -27.82 -8.07
C MET A 1 -7.59 -26.65 -8.67
N ILE A 2 -8.89 -26.76 -9.01
CA ILE A 2 -9.67 -25.60 -9.54
C ILE A 2 -10.11 -24.64 -8.42
N THR A 3 -10.49 -25.17 -7.25
CA THR A 3 -10.86 -24.41 -6.06
C THR A 3 -9.74 -23.55 -5.48
N ASP A 4 -8.50 -23.99 -5.64
CA ASP A 4 -7.31 -23.35 -5.07
C ASP A 4 -6.90 -22.11 -5.87
N LYS A 5 -6.98 -22.20 -7.21
CA LYS A 5 -6.82 -21.05 -8.12
C LYS A 5 -7.85 -19.95 -7.85
N ALA A 6 -9.11 -20.32 -7.61
CA ALA A 6 -10.18 -19.36 -7.33
C ALA A 6 -9.95 -18.59 -6.01
N LYS A 7 -9.45 -19.28 -4.98
CA LYS A 7 -9.06 -18.64 -3.71
C LYS A 7 -7.87 -17.71 -3.89
N LEU A 8 -6.83 -18.14 -4.60
CA LEU A 8 -5.65 -17.33 -4.88
C LEU A 8 -6.02 -16.03 -5.61
N VAL A 9 -6.84 -16.10 -6.66
CA VAL A 9 -7.32 -14.92 -7.39
C VAL A 9 -8.11 -13.98 -6.47
N LYS A 10 -8.96 -14.53 -5.59
CA LYS A 10 -9.71 -13.73 -4.61
C LYS A 10 -8.78 -13.00 -3.63
N ILE A 11 -7.75 -13.67 -3.13
CA ILE A 11 -6.78 -13.10 -2.20
C ILE A 11 -5.97 -12.00 -2.87
N VAL A 12 -5.39 -12.27 -4.05
CA VAL A 12 -4.65 -11.28 -4.83
C VAL A 12 -5.53 -10.06 -5.14
N LYS A 13 -6.79 -10.28 -5.53
CA LYS A 13 -7.75 -9.18 -5.75
C LYS A 13 -7.95 -8.34 -4.48
N ASN A 14 -8.08 -8.97 -3.31
CA ASN A 14 -8.25 -8.25 -2.04
C ASN A 14 -7.01 -7.42 -1.66
N ILE A 15 -5.81 -7.95 -1.88
CA ILE A 15 -4.55 -7.21 -1.65
C ILE A 15 -4.47 -6.00 -2.58
N MET A 16 -4.80 -6.18 -3.86
CA MET A 16 -4.84 -5.08 -4.84
C MET A 16 -5.87 -4.01 -4.43
N ILE A 17 -7.08 -4.42 -4.04
CA ILE A 17 -8.11 -3.49 -3.55
C ILE A 17 -7.62 -2.70 -2.33
N LEU A 18 -6.92 -3.35 -1.39
CA LEU A 18 -6.34 -2.70 -0.23
C LEU A 18 -5.26 -1.68 -0.62
N ALA A 19 -4.41 -2.00 -1.60
CA ALA A 19 -3.39 -1.10 -2.13
C ALA A 19 -4.01 0.21 -2.66
N PHE A 20 -5.02 0.05 -3.52
CA PHE A 20 -5.72 1.17 -4.13
C PHE A 20 -6.53 1.98 -3.11
N SER A 21 -7.20 1.33 -2.16
CA SER A 21 -7.94 2.04 -1.12
C SER A 21 -7.03 2.89 -0.24
N PHE A 22 -5.87 2.36 0.18
CA PHE A 22 -4.90 3.13 0.96
C PHE A 22 -4.20 4.23 0.16
N ALA A 23 -3.93 4.02 -1.14
CA ALA A 23 -3.40 5.07 -2.01
C ALA A 23 -4.38 6.27 -2.10
N ILE A 24 -5.69 5.99 -2.19
CA ILE A 24 -6.74 7.02 -2.17
C ILE A 24 -6.79 7.70 -0.80
N ILE A 25 -6.78 6.94 0.30
CA ILE A 25 -6.77 7.49 1.67
C ILE A 25 -5.56 8.41 1.87
N PHE A 26 -4.37 7.98 1.47
CA PHE A 26 -3.16 8.80 1.56
C PHE A 26 -3.22 10.05 0.70
N THR A 27 -3.87 9.99 -0.46
CA THR A 27 -4.08 11.17 -1.30
C THR A 27 -5.06 12.16 -0.66
N ILE A 28 -6.11 11.69 0.02
CA ILE A 28 -7.10 12.53 0.69
C ILE A 28 -6.51 13.18 1.95
N PHE A 29 -5.88 12.39 2.83
CA PHE A 29 -5.35 12.86 4.11
C PHE A 29 -3.97 13.53 4.00
N GLY A 30 -3.24 13.26 2.92
CA GLY A 30 -1.89 13.77 2.66
C GLY A 30 -1.82 14.42 1.28
N TYR A 31 -2.82 15.24 0.95
CA TYR A 31 -2.89 15.92 -0.34
C TYR A 31 -1.71 16.87 -0.56
N ASN A 32 -1.27 17.55 0.52
CA ASN A 32 -0.17 18.50 0.42
C ASN A 32 1.15 17.75 0.39
N THR A 33 2.06 18.23 -0.45
CA THR A 33 3.40 17.64 -0.58
C THR A 33 4.21 17.79 0.71
N THR A 34 3.95 18.86 1.46
CA THR A 34 4.57 19.15 2.76
C THR A 34 4.24 18.14 3.86
N ASP A 35 3.21 17.31 3.67
CA ASP A 35 2.82 16.25 4.59
C ASP A 35 3.69 14.99 4.48
N TRP A 36 4.59 14.95 3.49
CA TRP A 36 5.45 13.83 3.15
C TRP A 36 6.93 14.23 3.22
N ASN A 37 7.79 13.26 3.53
CA ASN A 37 9.22 13.37 3.32
C ASN A 37 9.58 12.72 1.99
N GLY A 38 10.59 13.25 1.30
CA GLY A 38 11.13 12.66 0.07
C GLY A 38 10.30 12.91 -1.18
N ILE A 39 9.32 13.83 -1.13
CA ILE A 39 8.59 14.30 -2.30
C ILE A 39 8.83 15.81 -2.42
N SER A 40 9.35 16.26 -3.56
CA SER A 40 9.49 17.69 -3.84
C SER A 40 8.20 18.26 -4.44
N GLU A 41 7.94 19.56 -4.25
CA GLU A 41 6.80 20.23 -4.88
C GLU A 41 6.88 20.17 -6.41
N GLU A 42 8.08 20.02 -6.97
CA GLU A 42 8.28 19.91 -8.41
C GLU A 42 7.79 18.56 -8.97
N GLU A 43 7.98 17.49 -8.22
CA GLU A 43 7.57 16.13 -8.56
C GLU A 43 6.08 15.88 -8.34
N ASP A 44 5.40 16.74 -7.59
CA ASP A 44 4.08 16.50 -7.01
C ASP A 44 3.06 17.60 -7.30
N LYS A 45 3.15 18.22 -8.49
CA LYS A 45 2.31 19.35 -8.90
C LYS A 45 0.90 18.95 -9.27
N THR A 46 0.75 17.89 -10.05
CA THR A 46 -0.53 17.45 -10.60
C THR A 46 -1.19 16.39 -9.73
N LEU A 47 -2.51 16.26 -9.84
CA LEU A 47 -3.25 15.20 -9.15
C LEU A 47 -2.74 13.80 -9.54
N TYR A 48 -2.38 13.60 -10.80
CA TYR A 48 -1.86 12.32 -11.29
C TYR A 48 -0.53 11.95 -10.62
N GLN A 49 0.40 12.91 -10.52
CA GLN A 49 1.67 12.71 -9.81
C GLN A 49 1.43 12.41 -8.33
N LYS A 50 0.49 13.12 -7.70
CA LYS A 50 0.09 12.87 -6.31
C LYS A 50 -0.33 11.44 -6.10
N ILE A 51 -1.33 11.00 -6.84
CA ILE A 51 -1.87 9.65 -6.75
C ILE A 51 -0.78 8.62 -7.07
N PHE A 52 0.06 8.87 -8.08
CA PHE A 52 1.14 7.97 -8.46
C PHE A 52 2.14 7.74 -7.32
N ASN A 53 2.62 8.81 -6.68
CA ASN A 53 3.56 8.73 -5.57
C ASN A 53 2.96 7.98 -4.36
N ARG A 54 1.68 8.19 -4.06
CA ARG A 54 0.99 7.50 -2.94
C ARG A 54 0.69 6.04 -3.29
N LEU A 55 0.38 5.73 -4.54
CA LEU A 55 0.23 4.36 -5.02
C LEU A 55 1.55 3.60 -5.00
N TYR A 56 2.65 4.26 -5.39
CA TYR A 56 4.00 3.70 -5.29
C TYR A 56 4.33 3.33 -3.84
N LEU A 57 4.09 4.25 -2.90
CA LEU A 57 4.27 3.97 -1.46
C LEU A 57 3.44 2.76 -1.01
N SER A 58 2.17 2.70 -1.41
CA SER A 58 1.30 1.56 -1.12
C SER A 58 1.86 0.24 -1.66
N MET A 59 2.28 0.21 -2.92
CA MET A 59 2.82 -0.99 -3.56
C MET A 59 4.13 -1.47 -2.93
N VAL A 60 5.07 -0.55 -2.67
CA VAL A 60 6.35 -0.85 -2.01
C VAL A 60 6.15 -1.37 -0.58
N SER A 61 5.08 -0.93 0.07
CA SER A 61 4.74 -1.39 1.42
C SER A 61 4.08 -2.77 1.39
N ILE A 62 3.18 -3.04 0.44
CA ILE A 62 2.57 -4.38 0.25
C ILE A 62 3.61 -5.42 -0.11
N SER A 63 4.58 -5.07 -0.96
CA SER A 63 5.69 -5.96 -1.31
C SER A 63 6.67 -6.15 -0.17
N THR A 64 6.50 -5.45 0.95
CA THR A 64 7.39 -5.46 2.12
C THR A 64 8.82 -5.03 1.82
N ILE A 65 9.06 -4.38 0.66
CA ILE A 65 10.38 -3.85 0.29
C ILE A 65 10.73 -2.65 1.16
N GLY A 66 9.80 -1.71 1.30
CA GLY A 66 9.93 -0.59 2.24
C GLY A 66 11.15 0.31 2.02
N PHE A 67 11.38 0.82 0.80
CA PHE A 67 12.54 1.68 0.48
C PHE A 67 12.71 2.89 1.41
N GLY A 68 11.61 3.46 1.92
CA GLY A 68 11.64 4.57 2.87
C GLY A 68 12.04 5.92 2.27
N ASP A 69 12.19 5.97 0.95
CA ASP A 69 12.39 7.17 0.14
C ASP A 69 11.23 8.15 0.29
N ILE A 70 9.99 7.65 0.24
CA ILE A 70 8.78 8.42 0.55
C ILE A 70 8.25 7.97 1.90
N SER A 71 8.01 8.91 2.82
CA SER A 71 7.45 8.58 4.14
C SER A 71 6.52 9.67 4.69
N PRO A 72 5.51 9.29 5.49
CA PRO A 72 4.58 10.25 6.07
C PRO A 72 5.26 11.10 7.15
N LYS A 73 5.13 12.43 7.03
CA LYS A 73 5.69 13.38 8.00
C LYS A 73 4.73 13.67 9.15
N THR A 74 3.43 13.78 8.86
CA THR A 74 2.41 14.15 9.86
C THR A 74 2.01 12.96 10.75
N LYS A 75 1.58 13.26 11.98
CA LYS A 75 1.15 12.23 12.96
C LYS A 75 -0.03 11.39 12.44
N ILE A 76 -0.98 12.01 11.76
CA ILE A 76 -2.17 11.35 11.22
C ILE A 76 -1.78 10.37 10.12
N LEU A 77 -0.94 10.79 9.16
CA LEU A 77 -0.48 9.91 8.08
C LEU A 77 0.39 8.76 8.61
N ARG A 78 1.21 9.01 9.64
CA ARG A 78 1.98 7.95 10.31
C ARG A 78 1.07 6.91 10.95
N LEU A 79 -0.01 7.31 11.61
CA LEU A 79 -0.98 6.39 12.19
C LEU A 79 -1.66 5.54 11.10
N LEU A 80 -2.10 6.18 10.00
CA LEU A 80 -2.66 5.47 8.85
C LEU A 80 -1.67 4.47 8.26
N MET A 81 -0.39 4.84 8.16
CA MET A 81 0.68 3.95 7.71
C MET A 81 0.88 2.76 8.64
N MET A 82 0.83 2.95 9.96
CA MET A 82 0.92 1.84 10.92
C MET A 82 -0.23 0.85 10.75
N ILE A 83 -1.47 1.35 10.64
CA ILE A 83 -2.66 0.53 10.41
C ILE A 83 -2.50 -0.25 9.09
N TYR A 84 -2.02 0.42 8.05
CA TYR A 84 -1.79 -0.19 6.76
C TYR A 84 -0.81 -1.36 6.82
N ILE A 85 0.34 -1.18 7.47
CA ILE A 85 1.36 -2.23 7.61
C ILE A 85 0.80 -3.44 8.35
N ILE A 86 0.04 -3.23 9.43
CA ILE A 86 -0.58 -4.32 10.17
C ILE A 86 -1.51 -5.15 9.27
N LEU A 87 -2.35 -4.49 8.47
CA LEU A 87 -3.24 -5.17 7.52
C LEU A 87 -2.47 -5.94 6.44
N ILE A 88 -1.39 -5.36 5.92
CA ILE A 88 -0.52 -6.00 4.93
C ILE A 88 0.09 -7.29 5.49
N VAL A 89 0.65 -7.25 6.70
CA VAL A 89 1.30 -8.42 7.31
C VAL A 89 0.29 -9.54 7.50
N LEU A 90 -0.89 -9.23 8.05
CA LEU A 90 -1.96 -10.23 8.27
C LEU A 90 -2.40 -10.92 6.96
N LEU A 91 -2.56 -10.15 5.87
CA LEU A 91 -3.00 -10.70 4.59
C LEU A 91 -1.89 -11.48 3.87
N ASN A 92 -0.63 -11.02 3.92
CA ASN A 92 0.49 -11.72 3.30
C ASN A 92 0.77 -13.07 3.97
N THR A 93 0.74 -13.14 5.30
CA THR A 93 0.93 -14.41 6.02
C THR A 93 -0.15 -15.43 5.65
N SER A 94 -1.40 -14.99 5.49
CA SER A 94 -2.49 -15.90 5.06
C SER A 94 -2.28 -16.47 3.65
N THR A 95 -1.69 -15.70 2.74
CA THR A 95 -1.40 -16.12 1.36
C THR A 95 -0.27 -17.15 1.33
N LEU A 96 0.81 -16.89 2.08
CA LEU A 96 1.95 -17.81 2.19
C LEU A 96 1.53 -19.14 2.82
N ALA A 97 0.71 -19.11 3.88
CA ALA A 97 0.20 -20.32 4.53
C ALA A 97 -0.60 -21.20 3.56
N HIS A 98 -1.48 -20.61 2.75
CA HIS A 98 -2.22 -21.34 1.72
C HIS A 98 -1.29 -21.98 0.67
N LEU A 99 -0.29 -21.23 0.19
CA LEU A 99 0.65 -21.76 -0.80
C LEU A 99 1.48 -22.93 -0.26
N ILE A 100 1.93 -22.86 1.00
CA ILE A 100 2.71 -23.92 1.65
C ILE A 100 1.88 -25.19 1.89
N ILE A 101 0.59 -25.05 2.24
CA ILE A 101 -0.29 -26.21 2.48
C ILE A 101 -0.68 -26.91 1.17
N GLU A 102 -0.69 -26.18 0.06
CA GLU A 102 -1.08 -26.71 -1.27
C GLU A 102 0.09 -27.33 -2.07
N VAL A 103 1.34 -27.14 -1.64
CA VAL A 103 2.55 -27.77 -2.22
C VAL A 103 2.85 -29.09 -1.53
#